data_AF-A0A3N5LHZ5-F1
#
_entry.id   AF-A0A3N5LHZ5-F1
#
_cell.length_a   1.000
_cell.length_b   1.000
_cell.length_c   1.000
_cell.angle_alpha   90.00
_cell.angle_beta   90.00
_cell.angle_gamma   90.00
#
_symmetry.space_group_name_H-M   'P 1'
#
loop_
_entity.id
_entity.type
_entity.pdbx_description
1 polymer ?
#
loop_
_entity_poly.entity_id
_entity_poly.type
_entity_poly.pdbx_seq_one_letter_code
_entity_poly.pdbx_strand_id
1 'polypeptide(L)'
;MIEFSVDLPNRPGQLAQLARELGEARINIRALSALTIGDQGTVRLVVDDEAAARRVLADSGIGYAERRIVSATLRDKPGALAELADALAANGTNIEALYLLSSNGQEMKFAIAVDDPEYVGNGTAV
;
A
#
# COMPACT_ATOMS: atom_id res chain seq x y z
N MET A 1 -2.87 -3.43 -8.84
CA MET A 1 -3.34 -3.26 -7.46
C MET A 1 -3.40 -1.76 -7.20
N ILE A 2 -4.35 -1.32 -6.39
CA ILE A 2 -4.51 0.09 -6.01
C ILE A 2 -4.19 0.26 -4.53
N GLU A 3 -3.45 1.33 -4.25
CA GLU A 3 -3.34 1.92 -2.92
C GLU A 3 -4.37 3.05 -2.79
N PHE A 4 -5.07 3.08 -1.66
CA PHE A 4 -5.87 4.22 -1.21
C PHE A 4 -5.08 5.03 -0.19
N SER A 5 -4.91 6.32 -0.42
CA SER A 5 -4.32 7.26 0.54
C SER A 5 -5.43 8.11 1.15
N VAL A 6 -5.57 8.03 2.46
CA VAL A 6 -6.64 8.67 3.24
C VAL A 6 -6.01 9.57 4.29
N ASP A 7 -6.40 10.84 4.32
CA ASP A 7 -5.96 11.77 5.37
C ASP A 7 -6.93 11.74 6.55
N LEU A 8 -6.40 11.55 7.75
CA LEU A 8 -7.13 11.45 8.99
C LEU A 8 -6.55 12.42 10.03
N PRO A 9 -7.38 13.01 10.91
CA PRO A 9 -6.88 13.72 12.07
C PRO A 9 -6.00 12.83 12.95
N ASN A 10 -4.90 13.37 13.45
CA ASN A 10 -3.99 12.69 14.37
C ASN A 10 -4.56 12.65 15.79
N ARG A 11 -5.58 11.82 16.01
CA ARG A 11 -6.19 11.67 17.34
C ARG A 11 -6.73 10.26 17.55
N PRO A 12 -6.90 9.85 18.82
CA PRO A 12 -7.44 8.54 19.13
C PRO A 12 -8.76 8.24 18.39
N GLY A 13 -8.86 7.04 17.83
CA GLY A 13 -10.07 6.51 17.22
C GLY A 13 -10.25 6.77 15.72
N GLN A 14 -9.48 7.66 15.07
CA GLN A 14 -9.69 7.94 13.63
C GLN A 14 -9.39 6.73 12.74
N LEU A 15 -8.25 6.06 12.95
CA LEU A 15 -7.95 4.82 12.22
C LEU A 15 -8.96 3.71 12.57
N ALA A 16 -9.45 3.66 13.81
CA ALA A 16 -10.45 2.67 14.22
C ALA A 16 -11.81 2.89 13.52
N GLN A 17 -12.19 4.14 13.29
CA GLN A 17 -13.38 4.50 12.52
C GLN A 17 -13.23 4.02 11.07
N LEU A 18 -12.14 4.40 10.40
CA LEU A 18 -11.86 3.98 9.02
C LEU A 18 -11.86 2.44 8.87
N ALA A 19 -11.14 1.75 9.76
CA ALA A 19 -11.08 0.28 9.72
C ALA A 19 -12.44 -0.37 9.98
N ARG A 20 -13.28 0.22 10.83
CA ARG A 20 -14.64 -0.26 11.10
C ARG A 20 -15.55 -0.09 9.88
N GLU A 21 -15.54 1.07 9.24
CA GLU A 21 -16.35 1.34 8.04
C GLU A 21 -16.01 0.34 6.91
N LEU A 22 -14.72 0.09 6.68
CA LEU A 22 -14.27 -0.93 5.73
C LEU A 22 -14.70 -2.35 6.15
N GLY A 23 -14.56 -2.69 7.44
CA GLY A 23 -14.92 -3.99 7.97
C GLY A 23 -16.44 -4.28 7.93
N GLU A 24 -17.28 -3.28 8.19
CA GLU A 24 -18.75 -3.38 8.08
C GLU A 24 -19.19 -3.65 6.62
N ALA A 25 -18.44 -3.13 5.66
CA ALA A 25 -18.59 -3.44 4.23
C ALA A 25 -17.93 -4.77 3.81
N ARG A 26 -17.39 -5.55 4.77
CA ARG A 26 -16.68 -6.83 4.54
C ARG A 26 -15.43 -6.70 3.66
N ILE A 27 -14.75 -5.57 3.74
CA ILE A 27 -13.50 -5.32 3.03
C ILE A 27 -12.34 -5.64 3.97
N ASN A 28 -11.44 -6.51 3.52
CA ASN A 28 -10.24 -6.84 4.27
C ASN A 28 -9.08 -5.92 3.88
N ILE A 29 -8.34 -5.42 4.86
CA ILE A 29 -7.12 -4.65 4.66
C ILE A 29 -5.96 -5.65 4.52
N ARG A 30 -5.32 -5.67 3.34
CA ARG A 30 -4.20 -6.57 3.03
C ARG A 30 -2.85 -6.02 3.47
N ALA A 31 -2.67 -4.71 3.37
CA ALA A 31 -1.51 -4.01 3.90
C ALA A 31 -1.86 -2.57 4.20
N LEU A 32 -1.10 -1.96 5.11
CA LEU A 32 -1.25 -0.56 5.43
C LEU A 32 0.07 0.09 5.83
N SER A 33 0.14 1.40 5.65
CA SER A 33 1.07 2.26 6.36
C SER A 33 0.29 3.46 6.91
N ALA A 34 0.70 3.96 8.07
CA ALA A 34 0.15 5.19 8.62
C ALA A 34 1.32 6.02 9.12
N LEU A 35 1.39 7.27 8.66
CA LEU A 35 2.40 8.23 9.10
C LEU A 35 1.72 9.54 9.42
N THR A 36 2.21 10.19 10.48
CA THR A 36 1.65 11.44 10.96
C THR A 36 2.69 12.54 10.94
N ILE A 37 2.28 13.73 10.49
CA ILE A 37 3.04 14.97 10.62
C ILE A 37 2.11 16.02 11.25
N GLY A 38 2.42 16.44 12.49
CA GLY A 38 1.60 17.39 13.23
C GLY A 38 0.25 16.82 13.68
N ASP A 39 -0.82 17.49 13.32
CA ASP A 39 -2.20 17.16 13.67
C ASP A 39 -2.93 16.34 12.59
N GLN A 40 -2.27 16.01 11.49
CA GLN A 40 -2.79 15.18 10.40
C GLN A 40 -1.90 13.96 10.16
N GLY A 41 -2.54 12.83 9.87
CA GLY A 41 -1.87 11.61 9.44
C GLY A 41 -2.43 11.10 8.13
N THR A 42 -1.55 10.57 7.29
CA THR A 42 -1.93 9.89 6.05
C THR A 42 -1.85 8.40 6.28
N VAL A 43 -2.97 7.71 6.00
CA VAL A 43 -3.08 6.26 6.01
C VAL A 43 -3.15 5.77 4.58
N ARG A 44 -2.19 4.94 4.19
CA ARG A 44 -2.17 4.27 2.88
C ARG A 44 -2.60 2.82 3.06
N LEU A 45 -3.55 2.36 2.27
CA LEU A 45 -4.21 1.07 2.41
C LEU A 45 -4.19 0.31 1.09
N VAL A 46 -3.91 -0.99 1.18
CA VAL A 46 -4.21 -1.96 0.13
C VAL A 46 -5.31 -2.86 0.64
N VAL A 47 -6.39 -2.99 -0.12
CA VAL A 47 -7.59 -3.76 0.25
C VAL A 47 -7.82 -4.91 -0.71
N ASP A 48 -8.73 -5.83 -0.35
CA ASP A 48 -9.10 -6.96 -1.19
C ASP A 48 -10.17 -6.66 -2.23
N ASP A 49 -11.07 -5.70 -1.97
CA ASP A 49 -12.08 -5.19 -2.89
C ASP A 49 -11.97 -3.67 -3.06
N GLU A 50 -11.28 -3.26 -4.14
CA GLU A 50 -11.06 -1.86 -4.48
C GLU A 50 -12.36 -1.15 -4.89
N ALA A 51 -13.34 -1.85 -5.47
CA ALA A 51 -14.58 -1.23 -5.92
C ALA A 51 -15.52 -0.95 -4.74
N ALA A 52 -15.60 -1.87 -3.78
CA ALA A 52 -16.32 -1.65 -2.53
C ALA A 52 -15.66 -0.55 -1.68
N ALA A 53 -14.32 -0.53 -1.58
CA ALA A 53 -13.61 0.50 -0.83
C ALA A 53 -13.85 1.92 -1.36
N ARG A 54 -13.84 2.10 -2.69
CA ARG A 54 -14.21 3.39 -3.32
C ARG A 54 -15.59 3.89 -2.88
N ARG A 55 -16.57 2.99 -2.82
CA ARG A 55 -17.95 3.33 -2.41
C ARG A 55 -17.98 3.73 -0.94
N VAL A 56 -17.39 2.91 -0.05
CA VAL A 56 -17.36 3.19 1.39
C VAL A 56 -16.68 4.53 1.68
N LEU A 57 -15.52 4.79 1.09
CA LEU A 57 -14.78 6.05 1.30
C LEU A 57 -15.53 7.26 0.74
N ALA A 58 -16.20 7.11 -0.41
CA ALA A 58 -17.03 8.18 -0.96
C ALA A 58 -18.26 8.46 -0.08
N ASP A 59 -18.93 7.42 0.41
CA ASP A 59 -20.14 7.52 1.24
C ASP A 59 -19.84 8.06 2.65
N SER A 60 -18.65 7.80 3.20
CA SER A 60 -18.23 8.33 4.50
C SER A 60 -17.76 9.79 4.44
N GLY A 61 -17.68 10.38 3.24
CA GLY A 61 -17.17 11.73 3.04
C GLY A 61 -15.67 11.87 3.34
N ILE A 62 -14.96 10.74 3.44
CA ILE A 62 -13.53 10.70 3.67
C ILE A 62 -12.82 10.96 2.34
N GLY A 63 -12.07 12.06 2.27
CA GLY A 63 -11.23 12.35 1.10
C GLY A 63 -10.16 11.27 0.93
N TYR A 64 -10.02 10.75 -0.29
CA TYR A 64 -8.99 9.79 -0.62
C TYR A 64 -8.38 10.06 -1.99
N ALA A 65 -7.13 9.62 -2.15
CA ALA A 65 -6.44 9.52 -3.43
C ALA A 65 -6.14 8.05 -3.76
N GLU A 66 -6.02 7.74 -5.04
CA GLU A 66 -5.65 6.41 -5.52
C GLU A 66 -4.30 6.45 -6.24
N ARG A 67 -3.51 5.39 -6.06
CA ARG A 67 -2.27 5.17 -6.81
C ARG A 67 -2.17 3.73 -7.28
N ARG A 68 -1.75 3.51 -8.53
CA ARG A 68 -1.38 2.16 -9.00
C ARG A 68 -0.08 1.72 -8.34
N ILE A 69 -0.09 0.50 -7.83
CA ILE A 69 1.09 -0.14 -7.24
C ILE A 69 1.31 -1.50 -7.88
N VAL A 70 2.58 -1.91 -7.93
CA VAL A 70 3.01 -3.24 -8.40
C VAL A 70 3.31 -4.13 -7.21
N SER A 71 3.51 -5.44 -7.44
CA SER A 71 3.91 -6.35 -6.37
C SER A 71 5.19 -7.08 -6.73
N ALA A 72 6.06 -7.29 -5.76
CA ALA A 72 7.26 -8.12 -5.88
C ALA A 72 7.31 -9.13 -4.74
N THR A 73 7.88 -10.31 -5.00
CA THR A 73 8.22 -11.29 -3.97
C THR A 73 9.73 -11.32 -3.85
N LEU A 74 10.22 -11.23 -2.62
CA LEU A 74 11.64 -11.23 -2.27
C LEU A 74 11.90 -12.40 -1.31
N ARG A 75 13.10 -12.97 -1.37
CA ARG A 75 13.57 -13.86 -0.31
C ARG A 75 13.76 -13.09 1.00
N ASP A 76 13.42 -13.72 2.12
CA ASP A 76 13.65 -13.18 3.47
C ASP A 76 15.11 -13.40 3.90
N LYS A 77 16.02 -12.66 3.25
CA LYS A 77 17.47 -12.71 3.51
C LYS A 77 18.09 -11.31 3.42
N PRO A 78 19.23 -11.07 4.08
CA PRO A 78 20.01 -9.86 3.88
C PRO A 78 20.32 -9.60 2.40
N GLY A 79 20.15 -8.35 1.96
CA GLY A 79 20.44 -7.91 0.59
C GLY A 79 19.31 -8.09 -0.43
N ALA A 80 18.24 -8.85 -0.14
CA ALA A 80 17.15 -9.06 -1.10
C ALA A 80 16.44 -7.75 -1.53
N LEU A 81 16.27 -6.81 -0.60
CA LEU A 81 15.72 -5.50 -0.94
C LEU A 81 16.67 -4.67 -1.81
N ALA A 82 17.99 -4.81 -1.64
CA ALA A 82 18.97 -4.14 -2.49
C ALA A 82 18.90 -4.69 -3.92
N GLU A 83 18.80 -6.02 -4.08
CA GLU A 83 18.61 -6.66 -5.40
C GLU A 83 17.37 -6.11 -6.12
N LEU A 84 16.24 -5.95 -5.43
CA LEU A 84 15.03 -5.32 -5.98
C LEU A 84 15.25 -3.84 -6.34
N ALA A 85 15.81 -3.06 -5.42
CA ALA A 85 15.99 -1.63 -5.60
C ALA A 85 16.95 -1.31 -6.75
N ASP A 86 18.05 -2.06 -6.87
CA ASP A 86 19.00 -1.94 -7.97
C ASP A 86 18.36 -2.29 -9.32
N ALA A 87 17.50 -3.32 -9.36
CA ALA A 87 16.79 -3.69 -10.58
C ALA A 87 15.82 -2.60 -11.05
N LEU A 88 15.10 -1.95 -10.13
CA LEU A 88 14.22 -0.82 -10.47
C LEU A 88 15.02 0.42 -10.88
N ALA A 89 16.09 0.74 -10.14
CA ALA A 89 16.97 1.87 -10.46
C ALA A 89 17.66 1.70 -11.82
N ALA A 90 18.06 0.48 -12.21
CA ALA A 90 18.66 0.19 -13.51
C ALA A 90 17.70 0.46 -14.68
N ASN A 91 16.40 0.47 -14.45
CA ASN A 91 15.37 0.84 -15.43
C ASN A 91 14.91 2.31 -15.30
N GLY A 92 15.57 3.10 -14.44
CA GLY A 92 15.21 4.50 -14.20
C GLY A 92 13.93 4.69 -13.40
N THR A 93 13.46 3.65 -12.69
CA THR A 93 12.23 3.69 -11.88
C THR A 93 12.57 3.99 -10.43
N ASN A 94 12.01 5.07 -9.88
CA ASN A 94 12.14 5.40 -8.46
C ASN A 94 11.06 4.69 -7.64
N ILE A 95 11.40 4.31 -6.40
CA ILE A 95 10.44 3.75 -5.45
C ILE A 95 9.93 4.87 -4.54
N GLU A 96 8.61 5.06 -4.51
CA GLU A 96 7.95 6.06 -3.68
C GLU A 96 7.42 5.49 -2.36
N ALA A 97 7.05 4.21 -2.35
CA ALA A 97 6.64 3.49 -1.14
C ALA A 97 6.74 1.96 -1.31
N LEU A 98 6.90 1.25 -0.20
CA LEU A 98 6.77 -0.21 -0.10
C LEU A 98 5.86 -0.59 1.07
N TYR A 99 5.07 -1.65 0.88
CA TYR A 99 4.20 -2.23 1.89
C TYR A 99 4.37 -3.74 1.92
N LEU A 100 4.56 -4.32 3.10
CA LEU A 100 4.55 -5.77 3.26
C LEU A 100 3.11 -6.29 3.14
N LEU A 101 2.84 -7.12 2.14
CA LEU A 101 1.56 -7.82 1.94
C LEU A 101 1.49 -9.12 2.74
N SER A 102 2.60 -9.88 2.78
CA SER A 102 2.70 -11.14 3.51
C SER A 102 4.15 -11.56 3.71
N SER A 103 4.44 -12.32 4.76
CA SER A 103 5.71 -13.03 4.95
C SER A 103 5.44 -14.44 5.46
N ASN A 104 6.24 -15.41 5.03
CA ASN A 104 6.23 -16.79 5.54
C ASN A 104 7.57 -17.23 6.16
N GLY A 105 8.51 -16.28 6.36
CA GLY A 105 9.85 -16.54 6.88
C GLY A 105 10.86 -17.10 5.86
N GLN A 106 10.43 -17.37 4.63
CA GLN A 106 11.30 -17.68 3.49
C GLN A 106 11.18 -16.61 2.40
N GLU A 107 9.97 -16.11 2.22
CA GLU A 107 9.60 -15.12 1.23
C GLU A 107 8.76 -14.01 1.87
N MET A 108 8.96 -12.80 1.37
CA MET A 108 8.19 -11.62 1.67
C MET A 108 7.58 -11.09 0.38
N LYS A 109 6.29 -10.83 0.39
CA LYS A 109 5.59 -10.19 -0.72
C LYS A 109 5.36 -8.73 -0.39
N PHE A 110 5.77 -7.84 -1.27
CA PHE A 110 5.59 -6.40 -1.16
C PHE A 110 4.61 -5.89 -2.21
N ALA A 111 3.88 -4.84 -1.86
CA ALA A 111 3.32 -3.89 -2.82
C ALA A 111 4.24 -2.67 -2.87
N ILE A 112 4.44 -2.12 -4.07
CA ILE A 112 5.44 -1.08 -4.35
C ILE A 112 4.77 0.02 -5.16
N ALA A 113 4.78 1.24 -4.63
CA ALA A 113 4.47 2.43 -5.39
C ALA A 113 5.74 2.94 -6.06
N VAL A 114 5.66 3.20 -7.37
CA VAL A 114 6.76 3.73 -8.18
C VAL A 114 6.34 5.04 -8.83
N ASP A 115 7.32 5.83 -9.25
CA ASP A 115 7.11 7.12 -9.90
C ASP A 115 6.46 7.01 -11.29
N ASP A 116 6.69 5.90 -12.00
CA ASP A 116 6.02 5.58 -13.26
C ASP A 116 4.80 4.65 -13.07
N PRO A 117 3.57 5.17 -13.17
CA PRO A 117 2.35 4.37 -13.00
C PRO A 117 2.11 3.35 -14.13
N GLU A 118 2.84 3.44 -15.25
CA GLU A 118 2.78 2.49 -16.36
C GLU A 118 3.81 1.36 -16.23
N TYR A 119 4.68 1.38 -15.22
CA TYR A 119 5.63 0.30 -14.97
C TYR A 119 4.89 -1.03 -14.75
N VAL A 120 4.92 -1.89 -15.76
CA VAL A 120 4.51 -3.28 -15.66
C VAL A 120 5.78 -4.07 -15.40
N GLY A 121 6.04 -4.38 -14.13
CA GLY A 121 7.19 -5.20 -13.77
C GLY A 121 7.21 -6.45 -14.62
N ASN A 122 8.28 -6.63 -15.39
CA ASN A 122 8.58 -7.91 -16.02
C ASN A 122 8.52 -8.94 -14.89
N GLY A 123 7.64 -9.95 -15.01
CA GLY A 123 7.24 -10.89 -13.94
C GLY A 123 8.34 -11.77 -13.34
N THR A 124 9.56 -11.26 -13.29
CA THR A 124 10.70 -11.75 -12.54
C THR A 124 10.35 -11.69 -11.06
N ALA A 125 9.95 -12.84 -10.52
CA ALA A 125 10.33 -13.20 -9.17
C ALA A 125 11.85 -13.06 -9.07
N VAL A 126 12.32 -12.16 -8.20
CA VAL A 126 13.73 -12.08 -7.78
C VAL A 126 13.95 -12.93 -6.54
#